data_AF-A0A1M4LAZ6-F1
#
_entry.id   AF-A0A1M4LAZ6-F1
#
_cell.length_a   1.000
_cell.length_b   1.000
_cell.length_c   1.000
_cell.angle_alpha   90.00
_cell.angle_beta   90.00
_cell.angle_gamma   90.00
#
_symmetry.space_group_name_H-M   'P 1'
#
loop_
_entity.id
_entity.type
_entity.pdbx_description
1 polymer ?
#
loop_
_entity_poly.entity_id
_entity_poly.type
_entity_poly.pdbx_seq_one_letter_code
_entity_poly.pdbx_strand_id
1 'polypeptide(L)'
;MNPIEKLIFAFSACLFAAIALCSTIIFGGEWARNAAIFASFLACMSQFVAQDLSNKAYRTSVYLAYGSFVVFLLAFFWLVRGW
;
A
#
# COMPACT_ATOMS: atom_id res chain seq x y z
N MET A 1 -6.06 16.15 -17.65
CA MET A 1 -4.95 15.18 -17.53
C MET A 1 -5.10 14.13 -18.61
N ASN A 2 -4.15 14.06 -19.52
CA ASN A 2 -4.09 13.08 -20.61
C ASN A 2 -3.95 11.67 -20.01
N PRO A 3 -4.54 10.61 -20.61
CA PRO A 3 -4.29 9.22 -20.25
C PRO A 3 -2.82 8.85 -19.98
N ILE A 4 -1.88 9.39 -20.76
CA ILE A 4 -0.44 9.14 -20.57
C ILE A 4 0.07 9.70 -19.24
N GLU A 5 -0.33 10.92 -18.88
CA GLU A 5 0.04 11.54 -17.60
C GLU A 5 -0.48 10.73 -16.42
N LYS A 6 -1.73 10.25 -16.49
CA LYS A 6 -2.32 9.37 -15.47
C LYS A 6 -1.51 8.10 -15.28
N LEU A 7 -1.09 7.48 -16.38
CA LEU A 7 -0.29 6.26 -16.35
C LEU A 7 1.07 6.51 -15.71
N ILE A 8 1.75 7.60 -16.07
CA ILE A 8 3.05 7.98 -15.50
C ILE A 8 2.92 8.20 -13.99
N PHE A 9 1.92 8.98 -13.56
CA PHE A 9 1.70 9.22 -12.12
C PHE A 9 1.40 7.93 -11.35
N ALA A 10 0.55 7.06 -11.90
CA ALA A 10 0.26 5.77 -11.28
C ALA A 10 1.51 4.89 -11.17
N PHE A 11 2.31 4.80 -12.24
CA PHE A 11 3.52 3.98 -12.25
C PHE A 11 4.58 4.52 -11.28
N SER A 12 4.81 5.83 -11.25
CA SER A 12 5.73 6.47 -10.31
C SER A 12 5.30 6.28 -8.86
N ALA A 13 4.00 6.40 -8.57
CA ALA A 13 3.46 6.17 -7.23
C ALA A 13 3.62 4.69 -6.80
N CYS A 14 3.35 3.74 -7.71
CA CYS A 14 3.56 2.32 -7.46
C CYS A 14 5.04 2.00 -7.18
N LEU A 15 5.96 2.57 -7.96
CA LEU A 15 7.39 2.35 -7.76
C LEU A 15 7.85 2.88 -6.39
N PHE A 16 7.41 4.08 -6.03
CA PHE A 16 7.69 4.66 -4.73
C PHE A 16 7.16 3.79 -3.59
N ALA A 17 5.90 3.35 -3.69
CA ALA A 17 5.27 2.48 -2.70
C ALA A 17 6.01 1.14 -2.56
N ALA A 18 6.41 0.53 -3.68
CA ALA A 18 7.16 -0.72 -3.67
C ALA A 18 8.51 -0.58 -2.97
N ILE A 19 9.27 0.48 -3.28
CA ILE A 19 10.55 0.74 -2.62
C ILE A 19 10.33 0.94 -1.11
N ALA A 20 9.36 1.78 -0.72
CA ALA A 20 9.10 2.09 0.68
C ALA A 20 8.66 0.84 1.48
N LEU A 21 7.80 0.01 0.92
CA LEU A 21 7.38 -1.27 1.51
C LEU A 21 8.56 -2.23 1.64
N CYS A 22 9.33 -2.45 0.58
CA CYS A 22 10.49 -3.34 0.60
C CYS A 22 11.53 -2.88 1.62
N SER A 23 11.84 -1.58 1.68
CA SER A 23 12.75 -1.02 2.68
C SER A 23 12.25 -1.27 4.11
N THR A 24 10.96 -1.08 4.37
CA THR A 24 10.38 -1.30 5.70
C THR A 24 10.37 -2.79 6.09
N ILE A 25 10.12 -3.69 5.13
CA ILE A 25 10.15 -5.13 5.35
C ILE A 25 11.58 -5.62 5.65
N ILE A 26 12.56 -5.17 4.87
CA ILE A 26 13.95 -5.64 4.98
C ILE A 26 14.64 -5.06 6.22
N PHE A 27 14.52 -3.74 6.43
CA PHE A 27 15.28 -3.02 7.46
C PHE A 27 14.49 -2.79 8.75
N GLY A 28 13.18 -3.06 8.76
CA GLY A 28 12.36 -2.92 9.96
C GLY A 28 12.60 -4.01 11.00
N GLY A 29 12.42 -3.62 12.27
CA GLY A 29 12.25 -4.55 13.38
C GLY A 29 10.99 -5.41 13.21
N GLU A 30 10.82 -6.41 14.07
CA GLU A 30 9.75 -7.43 13.94
C GLU A 30 8.36 -6.81 13.75
N TRP A 31 8.02 -5.81 14.56
CA TRP A 31 6.75 -5.10 14.47
C TRP A 31 6.57 -4.34 13.16
N ALA A 32 7.54 -3.52 12.76
CA ALA A 32 7.48 -2.74 11.53
C ALA A 32 7.41 -3.64 10.30
N ARG A 33 8.18 -4.74 10.28
CA ARG A 33 8.18 -5.74 9.21
C ARG A 33 6.82 -6.41 9.07
N ASN A 34 6.28 -6.95 10.16
CA ASN A 34 4.99 -7.64 10.15
C ASN A 34 3.85 -6.70 9.73
N ALA A 35 3.86 -5.45 10.21
CA ALA A 35 2.90 -4.44 9.80
C ALA A 35 3.03 -4.09 8.30
N ALA A 36 4.25 -3.98 7.76
CA ALA A 36 4.48 -3.71 6.34
C ALA A 36 4.06 -4.90 5.43
N ILE A 37 4.25 -6.14 5.88
CA ILE A 37 3.75 -7.34 5.19
C ILE A 37 2.21 -7.32 5.18
N PHE A 38 1.59 -7.03 6.33
CA PHE A 38 0.13 -6.94 6.42
C PHE A 38 -0.43 -5.80 5.55
N ALA A 39 0.24 -4.64 5.50
CA ALA A 39 -0.11 -3.56 4.59
C ALA A 39 -0.05 -4.02 3.13
N SER A 40 1.03 -4.69 2.71
CA SER A 40 1.17 -5.27 1.37
C SER A 40 0.01 -6.22 1.03
N PHE A 41 -0.40 -7.06 1.99
CA PHE A 41 -1.55 -7.94 1.83
C PHE A 41 -2.85 -7.17 1.59
N LEU A 42 -3.14 -6.13 2.39
CA LEU A 42 -4.32 -5.28 2.20
C LEU A 42 -4.30 -4.54 0.85
N ALA A 43 -3.13 -4.05 0.41
CA ALA A 43 -2.97 -3.45 -0.91
C ALA A 43 -3.30 -4.44 -2.03
N CYS A 44 -2.81 -5.68 -1.94
CA CYS A 44 -3.14 -6.74 -2.89
C CYS A 44 -4.63 -7.07 -2.88
N MET A 45 -5.25 -7.22 -1.70
CA MET A 45 -6.70 -7.46 -1.60
C MET A 45 -7.50 -6.33 -2.26
N SER A 46 -7.10 -5.07 -2.08
CA SER A 46 -7.73 -3.94 -2.76
C SER A 46 -7.75 -4.12 -4.28
N GLN A 47 -6.65 -4.57 -4.88
CA GLN A 47 -6.57 -4.75 -6.34
C GLN A 47 -7.46 -5.90 -6.82
N PHE A 48 -7.52 -7.02 -6.10
CA PHE A 48 -8.42 -8.13 -6.44
C PHE A 48 -9.89 -7.74 -6.30
N VAL A 49 -10.26 -7.07 -5.21
CA VAL A 49 -11.65 -6.61 -4.99
C VAL A 49 -12.06 -5.58 -6.04
N ALA A 50 -11.14 -4.74 -6.51
CA ALA A 50 -11.41 -3.76 -7.56
C ALA A 50 -11.73 -4.38 -8.94
N GLN A 51 -11.52 -5.69 -9.13
CA GLN A 51 -11.85 -6.38 -10.38
C GLN A 51 -13.37 -6.64 -10.53
N ASP A 52 -14.13 -6.64 -9.43
CA ASP A 52 -15.58 -6.74 -9.48
C ASP A 52 -16.20 -5.37 -9.82
N LEU A 53 -17.10 -5.36 -10.80
CA LEU A 53 -17.81 -4.18 -11.29
C LEU A 53 -18.93 -3.71 -10.34
N SER A 54 -19.18 -4.43 -9.25
CA SER A 54 -20.19 -4.01 -8.27
C SER A 54 -19.77 -2.75 -7.51
N ASN A 55 -20.71 -1.80 -7.33
CA ASN A 55 -20.47 -0.58 -6.55
C ASN A 55 -20.01 -0.85 -5.11
N LYS A 56 -20.42 -1.99 -4.54
CA LYS A 56 -19.98 -2.42 -3.20
C LYS A 56 -18.52 -2.84 -3.21
N ALA A 57 -18.09 -3.63 -4.19
CA ALA A 57 -16.69 -4.03 -4.34
C ALA A 57 -15.79 -2.82 -4.55
N TYR A 58 -16.17 -1.87 -5.41
CA TYR A 58 -15.41 -0.63 -5.58
C TYR A 58 -15.19 0.15 -4.27
N ARG A 59 -16.24 0.29 -3.44
CA ARG A 59 -16.08 0.95 -2.13
C ARG A 59 -15.15 0.16 -1.21
N THR A 60 -15.30 -1.15 -1.18
CA THR A 60 -14.46 -2.03 -0.37
C THR A 60 -12.99 -1.97 -0.80
N SER A 61 -12.68 -1.94 -2.10
CA SER A 61 -11.30 -1.79 -2.57
C SER A 61 -10.69 -0.47 -2.11
N VAL A 62 -11.44 0.64 -2.20
CA VAL A 62 -10.99 1.93 -1.69
C VAL A 62 -10.71 1.90 -0.19
N TYR A 63 -11.57 1.28 0.61
CA TYR A 63 -11.32 1.13 2.06
C TYR A 63 -10.07 0.28 2.35
N LEU A 64 -9.86 -0.80 1.60
CA LEU A 64 -8.67 -1.64 1.73
C LEU A 64 -7.39 -0.88 1.35
N ALA A 65 -7.42 -0.06 0.30
CA ALA A 65 -6.30 0.78 -0.10
C ALA A 65 -5.93 1.81 0.99
N TYR A 66 -6.91 2.52 1.54
CA TYR A 66 -6.65 3.46 2.64
C TYR A 66 -6.21 2.75 3.92
N GLY A 67 -6.80 1.59 4.24
CA GLY A 67 -6.36 0.77 5.36
C GLY A 67 -4.91 0.33 5.22
N SER A 68 -4.52 -0.15 4.04
CA SER A 68 -3.13 -0.47 3.71
C SER A 68 -2.20 0.73 3.93
N PHE A 69 -2.58 1.91 3.44
CA PHE A 69 -1.76 3.11 3.58
C PHE A 69 -1.56 3.53 5.04
N VAL A 70 -2.61 3.47 5.87
CA VAL A 70 -2.53 3.78 7.30
C VAL A 70 -1.63 2.78 8.02
N VAL A 71 -1.80 1.48 7.76
CA VAL A 71 -0.96 0.44 8.37
C VAL A 71 0.51 0.63 7.96
N PHE A 72 0.77 0.96 6.69
CA PHE A 72 2.12 1.23 6.22
C PHE A 72 2.73 2.47 6.88
N LEU A 73 1.96 3.56 7.06
CA LEU A 73 2.44 4.76 7.76
C LEU A 73 2.85 4.44 9.20
N LEU A 74 2.07 3.61 9.91
CA LEU A 74 2.43 3.16 11.25
C LEU A 74 3.71 2.34 11.22
N ALA A 75 3.83 1.38 10.31
CA ALA A 75 5.03 0.56 10.14
C ALA A 75 6.28 1.41 9.86
N PHE A 76 6.15 2.39 8.97
CA PHE A 76 7.22 3.31 8.63
C PHE A 76 7.60 4.23 9.79
N PHE A 77 6.63 4.72 10.56
CA PHE A 77 6.92 5.50 11.76
C PHE A 77 7.70 4.69 12.80
N TRP A 78 7.34 3.41 12.98
CA TRP A 78 8.08 2.49 13.85
C TRP A 78 9.50 2.25 13.37
N LEU A 79 9.70 2.04 12.06
CA LEU A 79 11.03 1.96 11.46
C LEU A 79 11.88 3.20 11.76
N VAL A 80 11.35 4.40 11.49
CA VAL A 80 12.06 5.68 11.69
C VAL A 80 12.36 5.95 13.16
N ARG A 81 11.50 5.50 14.07
CA ARG A 81 11.71 5.63 15.53
C ARG A 81 12.88 4.76 16.03
N GLY A 82 13.34 3.78 15.25
CA GLY A 82 14.55 3.00 15.54
C GLY A 82 14.36 1.89 16.57
N TRP A 83 13.16 1.30 16.65
CA TRP A 83 12.83 0.16 17.51
C TRP A 83 12.71 -1.13 16.69
#